data_AF-A0A6L9LT99-F1
#
_entry.id   AF-A0A6L9LT99-F1
#
_cell.length_a   1.000
_cell.length_b   1.000
_cell.length_c   1.000
_cell.angle_alpha   90.00
_cell.angle_beta   90.00
_cell.angle_gamma   90.00
#
_symmetry.space_group_name_H-M   'P 1'
#
loop_
_entity.id
_entity.type
_entity.pdbx_description
1 polymer ?
#
loop_
_entity_poly.entity_id
_entity_poly.type
_entity_poly.pdbx_seq_one_letter_code
_entity_poly.pdbx_strand_id
1 'polypeptide(L)'
;MGLSRHIDSIRDIQYGKDATLDALLLHFMTENHLEYSIDPDKNASGEQIRFMMALEEGEFYAPCSDWMFRMLLEDGLPKRLLDEYLVQWKTFIGLSRAFCTDREIARRFIQLARHKFRMVLASPIILPSRLMKRFITIFMTQSGIDDPYRDIRRTLNSKAAEIVQSAGFDAMVNGCLANVEQPGRIDDLRFKIDMLEIERLMRISTATDSLQPEAFSEQALRSSGLNEEVREGTRVFRDVFERLGKEGEKRHRILYLPNRSGGIMFDLQVVQTLLRLGHRVVMALKEGFYFEHPTFWDRDNDPVLAKAFNGAQFVSQDTLSKNELLGIMAQHPFVVISDGTRERFNPYRASVTFARAWKECDLVLAKGQDVHNRLIESSHDFTRDIVNFYRDASGEFHLHYRPKPDSVVSFSEQYIAAKADEIIAEMRVARSLGKTVMFYSGIIGSVPGQTQAAIEVITTFVAHLRSQLADAYIINPGEHFEEGMDADDLMFMWEKVQRSGYINVWRFQTYFDIEKSFELMGRKVPPVWTGKDATYSTGCTKEMHIALDVQKTHPELQIIGPNPEKFFRRREYGVGKFCDVAIDSCG
;
A
#
# COMPACT_ATOMS: atom_id res chain seq x y z
N MET A 1 -32.39 6.55 -11.43
CA MET A 1 -33.06 5.24 -11.17
C MET A 1 -33.07 5.15 -9.66
N GLY A 2 -34.18 5.46 -9.01
CA GLY A 2 -34.17 5.80 -7.59
C GLY A 2 -33.77 4.62 -6.71
N LEU A 3 -32.55 4.67 -6.16
CA LEU A 3 -32.15 3.84 -5.03
C LEU A 3 -33.03 4.23 -3.83
N SER A 4 -34.11 3.51 -3.59
CA SER A 4 -34.98 3.72 -2.42
C SER A 4 -34.39 3.07 -1.16
N ARG A 5 -33.10 3.27 -0.90
CA ARG A 5 -32.46 2.87 0.35
C ARG A 5 -31.73 4.08 0.91
N HIS A 6 -32.17 4.49 2.09
CA HIS A 6 -31.44 5.43 2.92
C HIS A 6 -30.12 4.76 3.30
N ILE A 7 -29.00 5.20 2.71
CA ILE A 7 -27.67 4.68 3.06
C ILE A 7 -27.20 5.48 4.27
N ASP A 8 -27.42 4.94 5.47
CA ASP A 8 -27.04 5.59 6.71
C ASP A 8 -25.51 5.61 6.89
N SER A 9 -24.84 4.51 6.54
CA SER A 9 -23.37 4.40 6.48
C SER A 9 -22.90 3.82 5.15
N ILE A 10 -21.74 4.28 4.68
CA ILE A 10 -21.12 3.75 3.46
C ILE A 10 -20.58 2.33 3.68
N ARG A 11 -20.24 1.98 4.94
CA ARG A 11 -19.86 0.61 5.32
C ARG A 11 -20.99 -0.41 5.09
N ASP A 12 -22.25 0.04 5.06
CA ASP A 12 -23.41 -0.85 4.83
C ASP A 12 -23.52 -1.32 3.37
N ILE A 13 -22.74 -0.71 2.47
CA ILE A 13 -22.72 -1.03 1.04
C ILE A 13 -21.87 -2.29 0.84
N GLN A 14 -22.55 -3.40 0.54
CA GLN A 14 -21.92 -4.68 0.27
C GLN A 14 -22.37 -5.23 -1.08
N TYR A 15 -21.44 -5.87 -1.79
CA TYR A 15 -21.73 -6.60 -3.02
C TYR A 15 -22.61 -7.82 -2.75
N GLY A 16 -23.46 -8.17 -3.71
CA GLY A 16 -24.23 -9.43 -3.72
C GLY A 16 -25.54 -9.38 -2.95
N LYS A 17 -25.86 -8.26 -2.28
CA LYS A 17 -27.13 -8.07 -1.57
C LYS A 17 -28.26 -7.53 -2.46
N ASP A 18 -27.93 -6.73 -3.47
CA ASP A 18 -28.91 -6.09 -4.36
C ASP A 18 -28.31 -5.90 -5.75
N ALA A 19 -28.87 -6.59 -6.74
CA ALA A 19 -28.41 -6.55 -8.12
C ALA A 19 -28.41 -5.14 -8.74
N THR A 20 -29.32 -4.25 -8.31
CA THR A 20 -29.39 -2.88 -8.83
C THR A 20 -28.25 -2.04 -8.29
N LEU A 21 -27.98 -2.14 -6.99
CA LEU A 21 -26.87 -1.47 -6.35
C LEU A 21 -25.54 -2.01 -6.88
N ASP A 22 -25.40 -3.34 -6.99
CA ASP A 22 -24.21 -3.98 -7.55
C ASP A 22 -23.90 -3.49 -8.96
N ALA A 23 -24.91 -3.36 -9.82
CA ALA A 23 -24.76 -2.83 -11.16
C ALA A 23 -24.29 -1.35 -11.15
N LEU A 24 -24.78 -0.54 -10.22
CA LEU A 24 -24.33 0.85 -10.07
C LEU A 24 -22.88 0.92 -9.56
N LEU A 25 -22.51 0.10 -8.57
CA LEU A 25 -21.15 0.03 -8.06
C LEU A 25 -20.18 -0.46 -9.14
N LEU A 26 -20.56 -1.46 -9.93
CA LEU A 26 -19.78 -1.92 -11.06
C LEU A 26 -19.64 -0.85 -12.15
N HIS A 27 -20.72 -0.08 -12.41
CA HIS A 27 -20.66 1.06 -13.31
C HIS A 27 -19.69 2.13 -12.79
N PHE A 28 -19.73 2.45 -11.50
CA PHE A 28 -18.77 3.35 -10.85
C PHE A 28 -17.33 2.84 -11.01
N MET A 29 -17.06 1.57 -10.72
CA MET A 29 -15.72 0.97 -10.83
C MET A 29 -15.21 0.98 -12.27
N THR A 30 -16.07 0.65 -13.23
CA THR A 30 -15.74 0.63 -14.66
C THR A 30 -15.44 2.02 -15.18
N GLU A 31 -16.31 3.01 -14.91
CA GLU A 31 -16.07 4.39 -15.32
C GLU A 31 -14.81 4.96 -14.67
N ASN A 32 -14.54 4.65 -13.40
CA ASN A 32 -13.31 5.10 -12.76
C ASN A 32 -12.07 4.29 -13.16
N HIS A 33 -12.20 3.28 -14.01
CA HIS A 33 -11.13 2.35 -14.42
C HIS A 33 -10.43 1.73 -13.20
N LEU A 34 -11.22 1.29 -12.22
CA LEU A 34 -10.77 0.65 -10.98
C LEU A 34 -11.15 -0.83 -10.92
N GLU A 35 -11.94 -1.30 -11.89
CA GLU A 35 -12.40 -2.69 -11.94
C GLU A 35 -11.24 -3.65 -12.24
N TYR A 36 -10.97 -4.56 -11.31
CA TYR A 36 -9.88 -5.53 -11.40
C TYR A 36 -10.07 -6.47 -12.59
N SER A 37 -11.29 -6.96 -12.81
CA SER A 37 -11.56 -7.93 -13.88
C SER A 37 -11.33 -7.38 -15.29
N ILE A 38 -11.29 -6.05 -15.46
CA ILE A 38 -11.05 -5.38 -16.74
C ILE A 38 -9.56 -5.10 -16.97
N ASP A 39 -8.82 -4.66 -15.94
CA ASP A 39 -7.41 -4.26 -16.07
C ASP A 39 -6.61 -4.75 -14.84
N PRO A 40 -6.40 -6.08 -14.71
CA PRO A 40 -5.80 -6.71 -13.52
C PRO A 40 -4.35 -6.31 -13.28
N ASP A 41 -3.63 -5.91 -14.33
CA ASP A 41 -2.23 -5.47 -14.24
C ASP A 41 -2.10 -4.09 -13.58
N LYS A 42 -3.17 -3.30 -13.59
CA LYS A 42 -3.14 -1.91 -13.08
C LYS A 42 -4.04 -1.66 -11.89
N ASN A 43 -4.99 -2.56 -11.62
CA ASN A 43 -5.95 -2.44 -10.56
C ASN A 43 -5.72 -3.51 -9.50
N ALA A 44 -5.83 -3.13 -8.24
CA ALA A 44 -5.80 -4.06 -7.12
C ALA A 44 -7.14 -4.80 -7.02
N SER A 45 -7.07 -6.12 -6.84
CA SER A 45 -8.20 -6.95 -6.46
C SER A 45 -8.68 -6.66 -5.03
N GLY A 46 -9.88 -7.13 -4.68
CA GLY A 46 -10.41 -6.98 -3.32
C GLY A 46 -9.47 -7.54 -2.23
N GLU A 47 -8.77 -8.65 -2.51
CA GLU A 47 -7.80 -9.25 -1.58
C GLU A 47 -6.56 -8.34 -1.41
N GLN A 48 -6.09 -7.69 -2.48
CA GLN A 48 -4.98 -6.73 -2.42
C GLN A 48 -5.35 -5.46 -1.65
N ILE A 49 -6.59 -4.99 -1.81
CA ILE A 49 -7.08 -3.83 -1.07
C ILE A 49 -7.07 -4.09 0.44
N ARG A 50 -7.30 -5.33 0.87
CA ARG A 50 -7.25 -5.73 2.29
C ARG A 50 -5.86 -5.60 2.92
N PHE A 51 -4.79 -5.39 2.14
CA PHE A 51 -3.49 -5.06 2.70
C PHE A 51 -3.48 -3.67 3.36
N MET A 52 -4.27 -2.74 2.80
CA MET A 52 -4.35 -1.36 3.26
C MET A 52 -5.63 -1.07 4.06
N MET A 53 -6.74 -1.68 3.65
CA MET A 53 -8.08 -1.44 4.20
C MET A 53 -8.52 -2.62 5.08
N ALA A 54 -9.09 -2.34 6.24
CA ALA A 54 -9.70 -3.33 7.11
C ALA A 54 -11.15 -3.58 6.68
N LEU A 55 -11.33 -4.31 5.57
CA LEU A 55 -12.65 -4.62 5.00
C LEU A 55 -13.15 -5.99 5.46
N GLU A 56 -14.45 -6.11 5.70
CA GLU A 56 -15.15 -7.38 5.86
C GLU A 56 -15.47 -8.02 4.49
N GLU A 57 -15.85 -9.30 4.47
CA GLU A 57 -16.19 -10.00 3.23
C GLU A 57 -17.37 -9.31 2.51
N GLY A 58 -17.18 -8.97 1.23
CA GLY A 58 -18.20 -8.31 0.41
C GLY A 58 -18.34 -6.79 0.59
N GLU A 59 -17.64 -6.14 1.52
CA GLU A 59 -17.66 -4.68 1.67
C GLU A 59 -17.07 -3.95 0.45
N PHE A 60 -17.74 -2.86 0.04
CA PHE A 60 -17.32 -2.02 -1.07
C PHE A 60 -16.54 -0.79 -0.59
N TYR A 61 -15.33 -0.62 -1.13
CA TYR A 61 -14.51 0.56 -0.86
C TYR A 61 -14.46 1.50 -2.07
N ALA A 62 -14.73 2.79 -1.86
CA ALA A 62 -14.47 3.86 -2.82
C ALA A 62 -13.22 4.67 -2.39
N PRO A 63 -12.27 4.99 -3.29
CA PRO A 63 -11.08 5.76 -2.93
C PRO A 63 -11.36 7.27 -2.83
N CYS A 64 -12.32 7.65 -1.99
CA CYS A 64 -12.71 9.02 -1.68
C CYS A 64 -13.37 9.13 -0.29
N SER A 65 -13.57 10.36 0.16
CA SER A 65 -14.34 10.69 1.37
C SER A 65 -15.79 10.22 1.25
N ASP A 66 -16.43 9.98 2.38
CA ASP A 66 -17.80 9.49 2.42
C ASP A 66 -18.81 10.42 1.75
N TRP A 67 -18.68 11.73 1.98
CA TRP A 67 -19.57 12.72 1.38
C TRP A 67 -19.45 12.74 -0.15
N MET A 68 -18.24 12.57 -0.69
CA MET A 68 -18.01 12.50 -2.14
C MET A 68 -18.68 11.27 -2.74
N PHE A 69 -18.51 10.11 -2.10
CA PHE A 69 -19.11 8.89 -2.61
C PHE A 69 -20.64 8.94 -2.60
N ARG A 70 -21.24 9.44 -1.51
CA ARG A 70 -22.71 9.67 -1.46
C ARG A 70 -23.20 10.55 -2.61
N MET A 71 -22.55 11.69 -2.85
CA MET A 71 -22.93 12.58 -3.95
C MET A 71 -22.77 11.96 -5.36
N LEU A 72 -21.87 10.99 -5.53
CA LEU A 72 -21.68 10.29 -6.80
C LEU A 72 -22.73 9.19 -7.03
N LEU A 73 -23.41 8.75 -5.97
CA LEU A 73 -24.52 7.79 -6.06
C LEU A 73 -25.89 8.49 -6.15
N GLU A 74 -25.98 9.76 -5.80
CA GLU A 74 -27.20 10.56 -5.90
C GLU A 74 -27.58 10.86 -7.36
N ASP A 75 -28.89 10.83 -7.67
CA ASP A 75 -29.40 11.23 -8.98
C ASP A 75 -29.19 12.74 -9.18
N GLY A 76 -28.46 13.13 -10.24
CA GLY A 76 -28.23 14.52 -10.62
C GLY A 76 -26.82 15.02 -10.33
N LEU A 77 -26.61 16.34 -10.39
CA LEU A 77 -25.31 16.96 -10.16
C LEU A 77 -25.39 17.96 -9.00
N PRO A 78 -25.09 17.54 -7.76
CA PRO A 78 -25.03 18.43 -6.61
C PRO A 78 -24.04 19.59 -6.82
N LYS A 79 -24.36 20.78 -6.29
CA LYS A 79 -23.51 21.98 -6.44
C LYS A 79 -22.09 21.75 -5.96
N ARG A 80 -21.91 21.10 -4.81
CA ARG A 80 -20.60 20.79 -4.24
C ARG A 80 -19.77 19.87 -5.15
N LEU A 81 -20.41 18.89 -5.79
CA LEU A 81 -19.74 18.01 -6.76
C LEU A 81 -19.35 18.77 -8.05
N LEU A 82 -20.23 19.66 -8.53
CA LEU A 82 -19.92 20.54 -9.65
C LEU A 82 -18.71 21.43 -9.35
N ASP A 83 -18.64 22.02 -8.16
CA ASP A 83 -17.53 22.88 -7.74
C ASP A 83 -16.20 22.10 -7.79
N GLU A 84 -16.17 20.86 -7.31
CA GLU A 84 -15.01 19.96 -7.40
C GLU A 84 -14.59 19.70 -8.86
N TYR A 85 -15.54 19.38 -9.74
CA TYR A 85 -15.26 19.22 -11.18
C TYR A 85 -14.72 20.50 -11.82
N LEU A 86 -15.28 21.65 -11.46
CA LEU A 86 -14.83 22.95 -11.98
C LEU A 86 -13.41 23.28 -11.54
N VAL A 87 -13.01 22.93 -10.31
CA VAL A 87 -11.62 23.04 -9.85
C VAL A 87 -10.70 22.22 -10.76
N GLN A 88 -11.03 20.95 -11.01
CA GLN A 88 -10.21 20.10 -11.89
C GLN A 88 -10.11 20.67 -13.31
N TRP A 89 -11.22 21.18 -13.86
CA TRP A 89 -11.23 21.81 -15.18
C TRP A 89 -10.34 23.07 -15.24
N LYS A 90 -10.46 23.97 -14.26
CA LYS A 90 -9.66 25.21 -14.20
C LYS A 90 -8.16 24.89 -14.11
N THR A 91 -7.79 23.94 -13.24
CA THR A 91 -6.41 23.50 -13.07
C THR A 91 -5.84 22.93 -14.38
N PHE A 92 -6.59 22.09 -15.08
CA PHE A 92 -6.18 21.55 -16.37
C PHE A 92 -6.00 22.64 -17.45
N ILE A 93 -6.91 23.61 -17.54
CA ILE A 93 -6.79 24.72 -18.48
C ILE A 93 -5.56 25.59 -18.16
N GLY A 94 -5.29 25.83 -16.88
CA GLY A 94 -4.08 26.52 -16.43
C GLY A 94 -2.81 25.81 -16.87
N LEU A 95 -2.72 24.50 -16.59
CA LEU A 95 -1.62 23.62 -17.03
C LEU A 95 -1.41 23.71 -18.55
N SER A 96 -2.50 23.55 -19.31
CA SER A 96 -2.45 23.52 -20.77
C SER A 96 -1.92 24.82 -21.36
N ARG A 97 -2.37 25.97 -20.83
CA ARG A 97 -1.97 27.29 -21.31
C ARG A 97 -0.56 27.68 -20.90
N ALA A 98 -0.11 27.22 -19.74
CA ALA A 98 1.22 27.54 -19.22
C ALA A 98 2.34 26.78 -19.95
N PHE A 99 2.09 25.52 -20.33
CA PHE A 99 3.17 24.63 -20.79
C PHE A 99 3.07 24.19 -22.26
N CYS A 100 1.92 24.33 -22.93
CA CYS A 100 1.82 24.02 -24.35
C CYS A 100 1.93 25.31 -25.19
N THR A 101 3.06 25.47 -25.88
CA THR A 101 3.33 26.64 -26.74
C THR A 101 2.60 26.58 -28.07
N ASP A 102 2.36 25.38 -28.62
CA ASP A 102 1.59 25.18 -29.84
C ASP A 102 0.09 25.36 -29.59
N ARG A 103 -0.45 26.45 -30.14
CA ARG A 103 -1.86 26.83 -29.97
C ARG A 103 -2.84 25.87 -30.63
N GLU A 104 -2.49 25.26 -31.76
CA GLU A 104 -3.39 24.35 -32.47
C GLU A 104 -3.45 22.99 -31.76
N ILE A 105 -2.31 22.47 -31.31
CA ILE A 105 -2.25 21.27 -30.47
C ILE A 105 -3.03 21.51 -29.16
N ALA A 106 -2.76 22.63 -28.48
CA ALA A 106 -3.47 23.03 -27.26
C ALA A 106 -4.97 23.09 -27.49
N ARG A 107 -5.42 23.75 -28.57
CA ARG A 107 -6.84 23.84 -28.90
C ARG A 107 -7.46 22.48 -29.12
N ARG A 108 -6.80 21.58 -29.84
CA ARG A 108 -7.30 20.22 -30.13
C ARG A 108 -7.54 19.44 -28.84
N PHE A 109 -6.53 19.30 -27.98
CA PHE A 109 -6.69 18.48 -26.78
C PHE A 109 -7.57 19.16 -25.72
N ILE A 110 -7.63 20.50 -25.67
CA ILE A 110 -8.59 21.21 -24.82
C ILE A 110 -10.03 20.94 -25.26
N GLN A 111 -10.31 20.90 -26.57
CA GLN A 111 -11.65 20.53 -27.05
C GLN A 111 -12.01 19.08 -26.73
N LEU A 112 -11.04 18.16 -26.88
CA LEU A 112 -11.22 16.77 -26.46
C LEU A 112 -11.54 16.67 -24.96
N ALA A 113 -10.75 17.33 -24.11
CA ALA A 113 -10.98 17.38 -22.67
C ALA A 113 -12.34 18.03 -22.35
N ARG A 114 -12.75 19.08 -23.07
CA ARG A 114 -14.06 19.72 -22.91
C ARG A 114 -15.20 18.77 -23.24
N HIS A 115 -15.05 17.96 -24.28
CA HIS A 115 -16.04 16.95 -24.62
C HIS A 115 -16.16 15.91 -23.50
N LYS A 116 -15.04 15.38 -23.01
CA LYS A 116 -15.01 14.45 -21.87
C LYS A 116 -15.60 15.08 -20.60
N PHE A 117 -15.31 16.36 -20.33
CA PHE A 117 -15.88 17.11 -19.21
C PHE A 117 -17.41 17.17 -19.28
N ARG A 118 -17.97 17.51 -20.46
CA ARG A 118 -19.44 17.54 -20.65
C ARG A 118 -20.09 16.18 -20.43
N MET A 119 -19.43 15.09 -20.83
CA MET A 119 -19.93 13.73 -20.56
C MET A 119 -20.01 13.46 -19.06
N VAL A 120 -18.99 13.85 -18.29
CA VAL A 120 -18.99 13.69 -16.83
C VAL A 120 -20.08 14.55 -16.17
N LEU A 121 -20.32 15.76 -16.66
CA LEU A 121 -21.41 16.59 -16.12
C LEU A 121 -22.80 16.02 -16.43
N ALA A 122 -22.94 15.31 -17.55
CA ALA A 122 -24.20 14.65 -17.93
C ALA A 122 -24.44 13.35 -17.16
N SER A 123 -23.37 12.64 -16.78
CA SER A 123 -23.42 11.42 -15.97
C SER A 123 -22.31 11.47 -14.91
N PRO A 124 -22.61 12.07 -13.73
CA PRO A 124 -21.60 12.39 -12.73
C PRO A 124 -21.30 11.21 -11.81
N ILE A 125 -20.62 10.20 -12.35
CA ILE A 125 -20.17 9.01 -11.58
C ILE A 125 -18.63 8.91 -11.46
N ILE A 126 -17.90 9.72 -12.21
CA ILE A 126 -16.43 9.71 -12.23
C ILE A 126 -15.89 10.57 -11.09
N LEU A 127 -14.99 10.02 -10.28
CA LEU A 127 -14.30 10.78 -9.23
C LEU A 127 -13.58 12.00 -9.83
N PRO A 128 -13.69 13.20 -9.23
CA PRO A 128 -12.97 14.39 -9.71
C PRO A 128 -11.46 14.14 -9.87
N SER A 129 -10.83 13.42 -8.94
CA SER A 129 -9.42 13.04 -9.05
C SER A 129 -9.11 12.14 -10.27
N ARG A 130 -10.02 11.23 -10.64
CA ARG A 130 -9.89 10.36 -11.82
C ARG A 130 -10.15 11.13 -13.11
N LEU A 131 -11.05 12.11 -13.08
CA LEU A 131 -11.22 13.05 -14.19
C LEU A 131 -9.93 13.84 -14.44
N MET A 132 -9.29 14.36 -13.40
CA MET A 132 -7.99 15.01 -13.52
C MET A 132 -6.92 14.06 -14.06
N LYS A 133 -6.89 12.80 -13.59
CA LYS A 133 -5.97 11.79 -14.14
C LYS A 133 -6.18 11.60 -15.65
N ARG A 134 -7.43 11.51 -16.12
CA ARG A 134 -7.74 11.45 -17.56
C ARG A 134 -7.25 12.69 -18.30
N PHE A 135 -7.43 13.88 -17.74
CA PHE A 135 -6.95 15.13 -18.33
C PHE A 135 -5.43 15.22 -18.43
N ILE A 136 -4.70 14.84 -17.37
CA ILE A 136 -3.23 14.77 -17.39
C ILE A 136 -2.76 13.79 -18.45
N THR A 137 -3.37 12.60 -18.54
CA THR A 137 -3.03 11.62 -19.59
C THR A 137 -3.26 12.19 -20.99
N ILE A 138 -4.39 12.87 -21.23
CA ILE A 138 -4.65 13.55 -22.51
C ILE A 138 -3.57 14.60 -22.81
N PHE A 139 -3.24 15.45 -21.83
CA PHE A 139 -2.19 16.47 -21.99
C PHE A 139 -0.86 15.83 -22.37
N MET A 140 -0.37 14.86 -21.60
CA MET A 140 0.93 14.23 -21.83
C MET A 140 0.98 13.55 -23.21
N THR A 141 0.00 12.70 -23.52
CA THR A 141 -0.02 11.96 -24.79
C THR A 141 -0.19 12.86 -26.02
N GLN A 142 -0.92 13.97 -25.91
CA GLN A 142 -1.17 14.85 -27.06
C GLN A 142 -0.13 15.95 -27.23
N SER A 143 0.52 16.40 -26.16
CA SER A 143 1.56 17.44 -26.21
C SER A 143 2.98 16.87 -26.35
N GLY A 144 3.20 15.62 -25.96
CA GLY A 144 4.54 15.03 -25.86
C GLY A 144 5.35 15.54 -24.66
N ILE A 145 4.75 16.32 -23.76
CA ILE A 145 5.39 16.82 -22.55
C ILE A 145 5.19 15.83 -21.41
N ASP A 146 6.27 15.21 -20.95
CA ASP A 146 6.20 14.18 -19.91
C ASP A 146 6.05 14.75 -18.48
N ASP A 147 6.78 15.82 -18.16
CA ASP A 147 6.73 16.44 -16.83
C ASP A 147 6.92 17.97 -16.88
N PRO A 148 5.82 18.73 -16.97
CA PRO A 148 5.89 20.18 -17.06
C PRO A 148 6.35 20.86 -15.77
N TYR A 149 6.24 20.21 -14.60
CA TYR A 149 6.49 20.86 -13.30
C TYR A 149 7.90 20.58 -12.76
N ARG A 150 8.74 19.84 -13.50
CA ARG A 150 10.09 19.47 -13.06
C ARG A 150 10.91 20.66 -12.57
N ASP A 151 10.99 21.73 -13.36
CA ASP A 151 11.78 22.92 -13.00
C ASP A 151 11.15 23.74 -11.85
N ILE A 152 9.82 23.72 -11.75
CA ILE A 152 9.10 24.34 -10.63
C ILE A 152 9.45 23.61 -9.33
N ARG A 153 9.36 22.27 -9.32
CA ARG A 153 9.71 21.44 -8.16
C ARG A 153 11.17 21.64 -7.76
N ARG A 154 12.09 21.66 -8.72
CA ARG A 154 13.52 21.95 -8.49
C ARG A 154 13.75 23.32 -7.86
N THR A 155 13.03 24.34 -8.32
CA THR A 155 13.13 25.70 -7.76
C THR A 155 12.62 25.74 -6.32
N LEU A 156 11.48 25.10 -6.05
CA LEU A 156 10.92 24.98 -4.70
C LEU A 156 11.88 24.25 -3.74
N ASN A 157 12.45 23.12 -4.16
CA ASN A 157 13.43 22.38 -3.38
C ASN A 157 14.69 23.21 -3.10
N SER A 158 15.19 23.96 -4.08
CA SER A 158 16.36 24.82 -3.92
C SER A 158 16.12 25.91 -2.86
N LYS A 159 14.99 26.63 -2.95
CA LYS A 159 14.62 27.65 -1.95
C LYS A 159 14.43 27.06 -0.56
N ALA A 160 13.79 25.89 -0.48
CA ALA A 160 13.61 25.21 0.80
C ALA A 160 14.93 24.74 1.41
N ALA A 161 15.86 24.25 0.60
CA ALA A 161 17.19 23.86 1.07
C ALA A 161 17.99 25.06 1.61
N GLU A 162 17.88 26.24 1.00
CA GLU A 162 18.49 27.47 1.51
C GLU A 162 17.94 27.83 2.89
N ILE A 163 16.61 27.70 3.09
CA ILE A 163 15.97 27.93 4.38
C ILE A 163 16.45 26.91 5.41
N VAL A 164 16.43 25.61 5.08
CA VAL A 164 16.86 24.54 6.00
C VAL A 164 18.33 24.72 6.46
N GLN A 165 19.18 25.31 5.62
CA GLN A 165 20.58 25.60 5.96
C GLN A 165 20.77 26.93 6.71
N SER A 166 19.71 27.71 6.93
CA SER A 166 19.81 29.04 7.51
C SER A 166 19.86 28.99 9.05
N ALA A 167 20.53 29.97 9.65
CA ALA A 167 20.57 30.13 11.10
C ALA A 167 19.18 30.41 11.71
N GLY A 168 18.26 30.98 10.92
CA GLY A 168 16.91 31.21 11.40
C GLY A 168 16.07 29.94 11.47
N PHE A 169 16.25 29.02 10.54
CA PHE A 169 15.64 27.69 10.64
C PHE A 169 16.15 26.94 11.88
N ASP A 170 17.47 26.94 12.10
CA ASP A 170 18.06 26.37 13.31
C ASP A 170 17.45 26.98 14.58
N ALA A 171 17.34 28.31 14.65
CA ALA A 171 16.71 28.98 15.79
C ALA A 171 15.21 28.63 15.97
N MET A 172 14.46 28.40 14.89
CA MET A 172 13.05 28.00 14.95
C MET A 172 12.88 26.56 15.46
N VAL A 173 13.73 25.64 15.02
CA VAL A 173 13.64 24.22 15.37
C VAL A 173 14.27 23.94 16.73
N ASN A 174 15.46 24.49 17.00
CA ASN A 174 16.29 24.20 18.18
C ASN A 174 16.19 25.28 19.28
N GLY A 175 15.37 26.32 19.09
CA GLY A 175 15.20 27.40 20.07
C GLY A 175 14.67 26.90 21.42
N CYS A 176 15.32 27.31 22.52
CA CYS A 176 14.90 26.95 23.88
C CYS A 176 13.56 27.60 24.24
N LEU A 177 12.61 26.82 24.75
CA LEU A 177 11.41 27.36 25.41
C LEU A 177 11.80 27.79 26.83
N ALA A 178 11.45 29.02 27.22
CA ALA A 178 11.84 29.60 28.50
C ALA A 178 11.23 28.89 29.73
N ASN A 179 10.24 28.01 29.55
CA ASN A 179 9.42 27.42 30.62
C ASN A 179 9.24 25.90 30.50
N VAL A 180 10.31 25.13 30.26
CA VAL A 180 10.24 23.67 30.37
C VAL A 180 10.34 23.30 31.85
N GLU A 181 9.24 22.85 32.46
CA GLU A 181 9.27 22.25 33.80
C GLU A 181 10.34 21.15 33.84
N GLN A 182 11.25 21.21 34.81
CA GLN A 182 12.36 20.26 34.90
C GLN A 182 11.82 18.85 35.20
N PRO A 183 11.88 17.90 34.25
CA PRO A 183 11.48 16.54 34.53
C PRO A 183 12.48 15.90 35.50
N GLY A 184 12.00 15.00 36.37
CA GLY A 184 12.84 14.34 37.37
C GLY A 184 13.91 13.39 36.80
N ARG A 185 13.85 13.05 35.49
CA ARG A 185 14.81 12.17 34.80
C ARG A 185 15.32 12.79 33.50
N ILE A 186 16.58 12.53 33.18
CA ILE A 186 17.25 13.01 31.94
C ILE A 186 16.61 12.39 30.70
N ASP A 187 16.25 11.11 30.73
CA ASP A 187 15.64 10.40 29.59
C ASP A 187 14.29 11.03 29.20
N ASP A 188 13.50 11.44 30.20
CA ASP A 188 12.22 12.12 29.98
C ASP A 188 12.40 13.52 29.38
N LEU A 189 13.50 14.20 29.70
CA LEU A 189 13.84 15.49 29.10
C LEU A 189 14.21 15.33 27.62
N ARG A 190 15.04 14.34 27.29
CA ARG A 190 15.45 14.05 25.91
C ARG A 190 14.25 13.75 25.03
N PHE A 191 13.41 12.82 25.47
CA PHE A 191 12.18 12.47 24.76
C PHE A 191 11.28 13.68 24.52
N LYS A 192 11.06 14.53 25.53
CA LYS A 192 10.26 15.77 25.36
C LYS A 192 10.88 16.72 24.33
N ILE A 193 12.21 16.83 24.29
CA ILE A 193 12.92 17.67 23.31
C ILE A 193 12.76 17.11 21.91
N ASP A 194 12.95 15.80 21.72
CA ASP A 194 12.78 15.16 20.41
C ASP A 194 11.34 15.29 19.89
N MET A 195 10.34 15.13 20.77
CA MET A 195 8.93 15.30 20.41
C MET A 195 8.61 16.74 20.02
N LEU A 196 9.18 17.72 20.75
CA LEU A 196 9.04 19.14 20.41
C LEU A 196 9.68 19.47 19.05
N GLU A 197 10.84 18.88 18.74
CA GLU A 197 11.50 19.01 17.44
C GLU A 197 10.61 18.47 16.32
N ILE A 198 10.02 17.28 16.49
CA ILE A 198 9.08 16.69 15.52
C ILE A 198 7.86 17.59 15.32
N GLU A 199 7.23 18.09 16.39
CA GLU A 199 6.09 19.01 16.28
C GLU A 199 6.44 20.26 15.48
N ARG A 200 7.57 20.91 15.81
CA ARG A 200 8.05 22.11 15.11
C ARG A 200 8.27 21.82 13.63
N LEU A 201 8.94 20.71 13.31
CA LEU A 201 9.22 20.32 11.93
C LEU A 201 7.94 20.02 11.14
N MET A 202 6.94 19.34 11.73
CA MET A 202 5.65 19.10 11.08
C MET A 202 4.88 20.40 10.80
N ARG A 203 4.90 21.34 11.76
CA ARG A 203 4.25 22.65 11.60
C ARG A 203 4.95 23.52 10.57
N ILE A 204 6.28 23.54 10.53
CA ILE A 204 7.07 24.26 9.51
C ILE A 204 6.83 23.63 8.13
N SER A 205 6.88 22.31 8.05
CA SER A 205 6.69 21.57 6.80
C SER A 205 5.33 21.91 6.16
N THR A 206 4.26 21.98 6.95
CA THR A 206 2.92 22.36 6.46
C THR A 206 2.75 23.86 6.22
N ALA A 207 3.45 24.73 6.95
CA ALA A 207 3.41 26.18 6.70
C ALA A 207 3.91 26.55 5.31
N THR A 208 4.79 25.74 4.75
CA THR A 208 5.25 25.94 3.37
C THR A 208 4.24 25.47 2.33
N ASP A 209 3.21 24.69 2.69
CA ASP A 209 2.39 24.01 1.69
C ASP A 209 1.50 24.95 0.87
N SER A 210 1.13 26.10 1.44
CA SER A 210 0.31 27.13 0.78
C SER A 210 1.13 28.21 0.08
N LEU A 211 2.46 28.23 0.27
CA LEU A 211 3.33 29.27 -0.29
C LEU A 211 3.59 29.04 -1.78
N GLN A 212 3.37 30.10 -2.56
CA GLN A 212 3.79 30.17 -3.95
C GLN A 212 5.32 30.27 -4.04
N PRO A 213 5.94 29.83 -5.16
CA PRO A 213 7.40 29.86 -5.32
C PRO A 213 8.02 31.22 -5.01
N GLU A 214 7.36 32.33 -5.33
CA GLU A 214 7.85 33.70 -5.12
C GLU A 214 7.83 34.12 -3.65
N ALA A 215 6.84 33.65 -2.89
CA ALA A 215 6.67 33.94 -1.46
C ALA A 215 7.48 32.99 -0.56
N PHE A 216 8.07 31.94 -1.14
CA PHE A 216 8.84 30.92 -0.45
C PHE A 216 10.14 31.51 0.13
N SER A 217 10.08 31.96 1.39
CA SER A 217 11.18 32.65 2.08
C SER A 217 11.17 32.37 3.58
N GLU A 218 12.33 32.55 4.21
CA GLU A 218 12.46 32.42 5.66
C GLU A 218 11.62 33.47 6.41
N GLN A 219 11.52 34.69 5.88
CA GLN A 219 10.71 35.74 6.48
C GLN A 219 9.23 35.35 6.54
N ALA A 220 8.71 34.72 5.49
CA ALA A 220 7.34 34.22 5.47
C ALA A 220 7.08 33.19 6.59
N LEU A 221 8.02 32.28 6.82
CA LEU A 221 7.95 31.31 7.93
C LEU A 221 8.01 31.98 9.31
N ARG A 222 8.85 33.00 9.49
CA ARG A 222 8.90 33.73 10.78
C ARG A 222 7.61 34.47 11.07
N SER A 223 6.93 34.96 10.03
CA SER A 223 5.67 35.69 10.15
C SER A 223 4.41 34.82 10.26
N SER A 224 4.52 33.49 10.12
CA SER A 224 3.35 32.60 10.08
C SER A 224 2.79 32.24 11.46
N GLY A 225 3.32 32.80 12.55
CA GLY A 225 2.81 32.58 13.90
C GLY A 225 3.21 31.24 14.54
N LEU A 226 4.07 30.44 13.88
CA LEU A 226 4.52 29.12 14.33
C LEU A 226 5.00 29.08 15.79
N ASN A 227 5.71 30.11 16.23
CA ASN A 227 6.24 30.16 17.60
C ASN A 227 5.13 30.28 18.64
N GLU A 228 4.06 31.01 18.34
CA GLU A 228 2.92 31.12 19.26
C GLU A 228 2.11 29.82 19.27
N GLU A 229 1.89 29.20 18.10
CA GLU A 229 1.23 27.90 18.01
C GLU A 229 1.93 26.81 18.84
N VAL A 230 3.26 26.76 18.80
CA VAL A 230 4.05 25.79 19.58
C VAL A 230 4.03 26.13 21.07
N ARG A 231 4.03 27.42 21.44
CA ARG A 231 3.96 27.86 22.85
C ARG A 231 2.61 27.58 23.49
N GLU A 232 1.53 27.66 22.73
CA GLU A 232 0.18 27.33 23.20
C GLU A 232 0.05 25.86 23.63
N GLY A 233 1.00 25.01 23.23
CA GLY A 233 1.17 23.66 23.74
C GLY A 233 0.06 22.73 23.25
N THR A 234 0.36 21.95 22.22
CA THR A 234 -0.72 21.33 21.45
C THR A 234 -1.02 19.92 21.94
N ARG A 235 -2.12 19.78 22.67
CA ARG A 235 -2.66 18.47 23.11
C ARG A 235 -2.86 17.49 21.95
N VAL A 236 -3.03 17.98 20.72
CA VAL A 236 -3.25 17.16 19.52
C VAL A 236 -2.09 16.18 19.25
N PHE A 237 -0.86 16.49 19.66
CA PHE A 237 0.29 15.60 19.46
C PHE A 237 0.39 14.48 20.49
N ARG A 238 -0.43 14.50 21.56
CA ARG A 238 -0.35 13.54 22.66
C ARG A 238 -0.42 12.09 22.17
N ASP A 239 -1.43 11.77 21.36
CA ASP A 239 -1.65 10.42 20.86
C ASP A 239 -0.50 9.95 19.98
N VAL A 240 0.07 10.85 19.18
CA VAL A 240 1.25 10.59 18.33
C VAL A 240 2.49 10.31 19.17
N PHE A 241 2.74 11.12 20.20
CA PHE A 241 3.90 10.98 21.07
C PHE A 241 3.80 9.72 21.95
N GLU A 242 2.61 9.42 22.48
CA GLU A 242 2.34 8.16 23.19
C GLU A 242 2.61 6.96 22.30
N ARG A 243 2.25 7.04 21.01
CA ARG A 243 2.47 5.96 20.06
C ARG A 243 3.93 5.78 19.65
N LEU A 244 4.65 6.88 19.40
CA LEU A 244 6.09 6.82 19.07
C LEU A 244 6.90 6.24 20.24
N GLY A 245 6.44 6.42 21.48
CA GLY A 245 6.98 5.80 22.68
C GLY A 245 8.34 6.40 23.09
N LYS A 246 8.76 6.13 24.33
CA LYS A 246 10.07 6.62 24.82
C LYS A 246 11.21 5.80 24.21
N GLU A 247 12.40 6.42 24.10
CA GLU A 247 13.62 5.81 23.55
C GLU A 247 13.77 4.35 24.00
N GLY A 248 13.70 3.40 23.05
CA GLY A 248 13.99 1.98 23.28
C GLY A 248 12.80 1.06 23.60
N GLU A 249 11.59 1.56 23.85
CA GLU A 249 10.44 0.70 24.18
C GLU A 249 9.86 -0.02 22.95
N LYS A 250 9.78 0.66 21.78
CA LYS A 250 9.37 0.03 20.52
C LYS A 250 9.89 0.79 19.29
N ARG A 251 10.69 0.12 18.45
CA ARG A 251 11.16 0.68 17.17
C ARG A 251 10.13 0.43 16.07
N HIS A 252 9.41 1.48 15.69
CA HIS A 252 8.45 1.42 14.59
C HIS A 252 9.09 1.46 13.20
N ARG A 253 8.44 0.80 12.24
CA ARG A 253 8.58 1.03 10.81
C ARG A 253 7.50 2.03 10.37
N ILE A 254 7.89 3.14 9.77
CA ILE A 254 7.00 4.26 9.46
C ILE A 254 6.94 4.47 7.95
N LEU A 255 5.74 4.45 7.36
CA LEU A 255 5.50 4.84 5.98
C LEU A 255 5.19 6.34 5.92
N TYR A 256 6.07 7.12 5.31
CA TYR A 256 5.93 8.58 5.17
C TYR A 256 5.39 8.94 3.78
N LEU A 257 4.26 9.64 3.72
CA LEU A 257 3.66 10.17 2.49
C LEU A 257 3.80 11.70 2.46
N PRO A 258 4.77 12.24 1.70
CA PRO A 258 4.95 13.69 1.59
C PRO A 258 3.87 14.32 0.70
N ASN A 259 3.67 15.63 0.87
CA ASN A 259 2.67 16.38 0.11
C ASN A 259 3.27 17.00 -1.16
N ARG A 260 4.12 18.04 -1.04
CA ARG A 260 4.66 18.78 -2.18
C ARG A 260 6.16 19.03 -2.11
N SER A 261 6.74 19.31 -3.27
CA SER A 261 8.14 19.76 -3.40
C SER A 261 8.35 21.12 -2.74
N GLY A 262 9.58 21.40 -2.32
CA GLY A 262 9.88 22.43 -1.33
C GLY A 262 9.58 21.94 0.09
N GLY A 263 8.32 21.59 0.36
CA GLY A 263 7.88 21.00 1.64
C GLY A 263 8.65 19.72 2.02
N ILE A 264 8.98 18.89 1.02
CA ILE A 264 9.75 17.66 1.21
C ILE A 264 11.11 17.87 1.88
N MET A 265 11.72 19.04 1.72
CA MET A 265 13.02 19.34 2.37
C MET A 265 12.88 19.41 3.89
N PHE A 266 11.74 19.88 4.39
CA PHE A 266 11.40 19.87 5.82
C PHE A 266 10.91 18.50 6.27
N ASP A 267 10.15 17.80 5.43
CA ASP A 267 9.76 16.40 5.68
C ASP A 267 10.99 15.51 5.91
N LEU A 268 12.07 15.72 5.15
CA LEU A 268 13.34 15.00 5.36
C LEU A 268 13.99 15.30 6.71
N GLN A 269 13.79 16.48 7.30
CA GLN A 269 14.24 16.78 8.66
C GLN A 269 13.41 16.00 9.70
N VAL A 270 12.10 15.85 9.47
CA VAL A 270 11.24 14.98 10.30
C VAL A 270 11.76 13.55 10.23
N VAL A 271 12.03 13.05 9.02
CA VAL A 271 12.57 11.70 8.80
C VAL A 271 13.91 11.51 9.49
N GLN A 272 14.84 12.46 9.39
CA GLN A 272 16.13 12.39 10.09
C GLN A 272 15.97 12.31 11.61
N THR A 273 15.01 13.05 12.18
CA THR A 273 14.68 12.99 13.61
C THR A 273 14.13 11.62 14.01
N LEU A 274 13.21 11.06 13.20
CA LEU A 274 12.66 9.71 13.43
C LEU A 274 13.74 8.62 13.35
N LEU A 275 14.67 8.73 12.39
CA LEU A 275 15.82 7.82 12.26
C LEU A 275 16.77 7.92 13.47
N ARG A 276 17.00 9.14 13.98
CA ARG A 276 17.82 9.38 15.19
C ARG A 276 17.21 8.73 16.43
N LEU A 277 15.88 8.69 16.52
CA LEU A 277 15.12 7.96 17.56
C LEU A 277 15.15 6.43 17.37
N GLY A 278 15.76 5.92 16.30
CA GLY A 278 15.92 4.49 16.03
C GLY A 278 14.75 3.85 15.28
N HIS A 279 13.80 4.65 14.79
CA HIS A 279 12.76 4.18 13.87
C HIS A 279 13.35 3.89 12.48
N ARG A 280 12.62 3.11 11.69
CA ARG A 280 12.91 2.92 10.26
C ARG A 280 11.83 3.62 9.45
N VAL A 281 12.22 4.25 8.35
CA VAL A 281 11.30 5.04 7.52
C VAL A 281 11.31 4.53 6.09
N VAL A 282 10.12 4.32 5.54
CA VAL A 282 9.88 4.14 4.10
C VAL A 282 9.18 5.40 3.61
N MET A 283 9.76 6.14 2.67
CA MET A 283 9.10 7.28 2.03
C MET A 283 8.56 6.88 0.66
N ALA A 284 7.28 7.15 0.41
CA ALA A 284 6.66 6.86 -0.88
C ALA A 284 6.46 8.15 -1.70
N LEU A 285 7.03 8.18 -2.90
CA LEU A 285 6.94 9.31 -3.85
C LEU A 285 6.06 8.94 -5.05
N LYS A 286 5.60 9.92 -5.82
CA LYS A 286 4.83 9.66 -7.04
C LYS A 286 5.71 8.98 -8.09
N GLU A 287 5.13 8.07 -8.87
CA GLU A 287 5.83 7.43 -10.00
C GLU A 287 6.15 8.42 -11.11
N GLY A 288 5.34 9.46 -11.27
CA GLY A 288 5.61 10.49 -12.27
C GLY A 288 4.76 11.73 -12.07
N PHE A 289 4.66 12.53 -13.14
CA PHE A 289 4.06 13.86 -13.06
C PHE A 289 2.68 13.88 -12.38
N TYR A 290 2.63 14.59 -11.26
CA TYR A 290 1.42 14.97 -10.55
C TYR A 290 1.61 16.35 -9.89
N PHE A 291 1.59 17.40 -10.71
CA PHE A 291 1.79 18.80 -10.28
C PHE A 291 3.07 18.98 -9.45
N GLU A 292 2.94 19.54 -8.25
CA GLU A 292 4.05 19.84 -7.34
C GLU A 292 4.43 18.66 -6.44
N HIS A 293 3.72 17.53 -6.51
CA HIS A 293 4.09 16.35 -5.72
C HIS A 293 5.47 15.87 -6.15
N PRO A 294 6.35 15.54 -5.17
CA PRO A 294 7.67 15.00 -5.46
C PRO A 294 7.53 13.64 -6.14
N THR A 295 8.35 13.42 -7.17
CA THR A 295 8.39 12.16 -7.91
C THR A 295 9.64 11.35 -7.54
N PHE A 296 9.56 10.03 -7.68
CA PHE A 296 10.68 9.12 -7.45
C PHE A 296 11.92 9.50 -8.29
N TRP A 297 11.68 10.01 -9.50
CA TRP A 297 12.71 10.37 -10.49
C TRP A 297 13.24 11.80 -10.35
N ASP A 298 12.69 12.63 -9.45
CA ASP A 298 13.12 14.02 -9.29
C ASP A 298 14.59 14.11 -8.86
N ARG A 299 15.06 13.16 -8.06
CA ARG A 299 16.45 13.11 -7.58
C ARG A 299 17.48 13.09 -8.72
N ASP A 300 17.15 12.49 -9.86
CA ASP A 300 18.10 12.30 -10.96
C ASP A 300 18.35 13.64 -11.69
N ASN A 301 17.45 14.62 -11.52
CA ASN A 301 17.49 15.91 -12.18
C ASN A 301 17.62 17.09 -11.19
N ASP A 302 17.42 16.85 -9.89
CA ASP A 302 17.53 17.83 -8.83
C ASP A 302 18.69 17.47 -7.87
N PRO A 303 19.88 18.09 -8.04
CA PRO A 303 21.03 17.80 -7.20
C PRO A 303 20.85 18.22 -5.74
N VAL A 304 19.97 19.19 -5.46
CA VAL A 304 19.66 19.63 -4.10
C VAL A 304 18.86 18.56 -3.38
N LEU A 305 17.82 18.05 -4.04
CA LEU A 305 17.02 16.95 -3.51
C LEU A 305 17.85 15.67 -3.37
N ALA A 306 18.68 15.34 -4.37
CA ALA A 306 19.59 14.19 -4.29
C ALA A 306 20.53 14.26 -3.09
N LYS A 307 21.08 15.44 -2.80
CA LYS A 307 21.92 15.67 -1.61
C LYS A 307 21.12 15.50 -0.31
N ALA A 308 19.87 15.96 -0.27
CA ALA A 308 19.01 15.83 0.90
C ALA A 308 18.64 14.38 1.23
N PHE A 309 18.53 13.54 0.20
CA PHE A 309 18.31 12.09 0.32
C PHE A 309 19.59 11.27 0.59
N ASN A 310 20.73 11.90 0.88
CA ASN A 310 21.96 11.16 1.10
C ASN A 310 21.79 10.14 2.26
N GLY A 311 22.17 8.88 2.01
CA GLY A 311 21.98 7.76 2.95
C GLY A 311 20.64 7.01 2.80
N ALA A 312 19.75 7.45 1.91
CA ALA A 312 18.51 6.73 1.60
C ALA A 312 18.72 5.66 0.52
N GLN A 313 18.11 4.49 0.68
CA GLN A 313 18.08 3.44 -0.35
C GLN A 313 16.85 3.60 -1.24
N PHE A 314 17.07 3.85 -2.53
CA PHE A 314 15.98 3.94 -3.51
C PHE A 314 15.73 2.57 -4.12
N VAL A 315 14.45 2.20 -4.21
CA VAL A 315 14.02 0.93 -4.78
C VAL A 315 13.03 1.19 -5.90
N SER A 316 13.44 0.89 -7.13
CA SER A 316 12.65 1.15 -8.34
C SER A 316 11.71 0.01 -8.70
N GLN A 317 11.90 -1.18 -8.11
CA GLN A 317 11.03 -2.33 -8.35
C GLN A 317 9.65 -2.07 -7.75
N ASP A 318 8.62 -2.11 -8.58
CA ASP A 318 7.23 -1.90 -8.22
C ASP A 318 6.52 -3.15 -7.69
N THR A 319 7.19 -4.31 -7.76
CA THR A 319 6.64 -5.66 -7.54
C THR A 319 7.41 -6.52 -6.52
N LEU A 320 8.21 -5.90 -5.63
CA LEU A 320 9.05 -6.58 -4.64
C LEU A 320 8.28 -7.56 -3.75
N SER A 321 8.75 -8.80 -3.61
CA SER A 321 8.24 -9.77 -2.64
C SER A 321 8.41 -9.30 -1.19
N LYS A 322 7.66 -9.91 -0.26
CA LYS A 322 7.81 -9.66 1.18
C LYS A 322 9.26 -9.88 1.64
N ASN A 323 9.90 -10.97 1.21
CA ASN A 323 11.28 -11.30 1.56
C ASN A 323 12.27 -10.23 1.09
N GLU A 324 12.15 -9.79 -0.16
CA GLU A 324 13.03 -8.76 -0.73
C GLU A 324 12.86 -7.42 -0.01
N LEU A 325 11.60 -6.99 0.21
CA LEU A 325 11.30 -5.75 0.90
C LEU A 325 11.84 -5.76 2.34
N LEU A 326 11.61 -6.85 3.09
CA LEU A 326 12.12 -6.99 4.46
C LEU A 326 13.65 -7.03 4.50
N GLY A 327 14.29 -7.71 3.54
CA GLY A 327 15.76 -7.73 3.42
C GLY A 327 16.34 -6.33 3.22
N ILE A 328 15.73 -5.53 2.32
CA ILE A 328 16.13 -4.14 2.08
C ILE A 328 15.89 -3.29 3.34
N MET A 329 14.70 -3.39 3.93
CA MET A 329 14.32 -2.64 5.12
C MET A 329 15.15 -3.01 6.34
N ALA A 330 15.75 -4.21 6.39
CA ALA A 330 16.66 -4.62 7.46
C ALA A 330 18.06 -3.99 7.31
N GLN A 331 18.56 -3.91 6.07
CA GLN A 331 19.88 -3.35 5.75
C GLN A 331 19.89 -1.82 5.76
N HIS A 332 18.79 -1.20 5.35
CA HIS A 332 18.69 0.25 5.19
C HIS A 332 17.59 0.82 6.10
N PRO A 333 17.92 1.73 7.04
CA PRO A 333 16.93 2.31 7.94
C PRO A 333 16.04 3.34 7.23
N PHE A 334 16.48 3.90 6.10
CA PHE A 334 15.72 4.81 5.26
C PHE A 334 15.61 4.29 3.83
N VAL A 335 14.38 3.98 3.40
CA VAL A 335 14.07 3.45 2.07
C VAL A 335 13.13 4.41 1.36
N VAL A 336 13.33 4.62 0.06
CA VAL A 336 12.46 5.43 -0.80
C VAL A 336 11.91 4.55 -1.91
N ILE A 337 10.59 4.57 -2.07
CA ILE A 337 9.86 3.79 -3.06
C ILE A 337 8.94 4.69 -3.88
N SER A 338 8.49 4.17 -5.02
CA SER A 338 7.39 4.75 -5.77
C SER A 338 6.04 4.19 -5.30
N ASP A 339 5.04 5.07 -5.21
CA ASP A 339 3.65 4.67 -4.98
C ASP A 339 2.99 4.06 -6.24
N GLY A 340 3.66 4.09 -7.39
CA GLY A 340 3.17 3.53 -8.67
C GLY A 340 2.16 4.42 -9.40
N THR A 341 1.85 5.60 -8.87
CA THR A 341 0.73 6.43 -9.35
C THR A 341 1.17 7.80 -9.85
N ARG A 342 0.28 8.39 -10.66
CA ARG A 342 0.34 9.79 -11.13
C ARG A 342 -0.96 10.51 -10.78
N GLU A 343 -1.48 10.23 -9.59
CA GLU A 343 -2.76 10.72 -9.09
C GLU A 343 -2.78 10.79 -7.56
N ARG A 344 -3.86 11.29 -6.98
CA ARG A 344 -4.11 11.24 -5.53
C ARG A 344 -4.09 9.79 -5.02
N PHE A 345 -3.71 9.62 -3.76
CA PHE A 345 -3.60 8.32 -3.09
C PHE A 345 -4.80 7.42 -3.38
N ASN A 346 -4.60 6.35 -4.15
CA ASN A 346 -5.67 5.44 -4.55
C ASN A 346 -5.21 4.00 -4.32
N PRO A 347 -5.72 3.32 -3.28
CA PRO A 347 -5.35 1.94 -2.96
C PRO A 347 -5.52 0.97 -4.14
N TYR A 348 -6.49 1.22 -5.03
CA TYR A 348 -6.69 0.39 -6.23
C TYR A 348 -5.57 0.49 -7.25
N ARG A 349 -4.76 1.55 -7.22
CA ARG A 349 -3.80 1.87 -8.27
C ARG A 349 -2.35 1.87 -7.79
N ALA A 350 -2.16 1.70 -6.49
CA ALA A 350 -0.84 1.71 -5.89
C ALA A 350 0.01 0.53 -6.40
N SER A 351 1.33 0.74 -6.43
CA SER A 351 2.27 -0.33 -6.72
C SER A 351 2.16 -1.44 -5.68
N VAL A 352 2.56 -2.64 -6.09
CA VAL A 352 2.65 -3.80 -5.21
C VAL A 352 3.63 -3.54 -4.06
N THR A 353 4.79 -2.97 -4.38
CA THR A 353 5.81 -2.60 -3.40
C THR A 353 5.24 -1.61 -2.38
N PHE A 354 4.44 -0.63 -2.81
CA PHE A 354 3.76 0.29 -1.90
C PHE A 354 2.76 -0.41 -0.98
N ALA A 355 1.89 -1.26 -1.52
CA ALA A 355 0.90 -1.99 -0.71
C ALA A 355 1.58 -2.90 0.34
N ARG A 356 2.70 -3.52 -0.02
CA ARG A 356 3.53 -4.30 0.92
C ARG A 356 4.21 -3.42 1.95
N ALA A 357 4.79 -2.28 1.55
CA ALA A 357 5.38 -1.33 2.49
C ALA A 357 4.35 -0.80 3.50
N TRP A 358 3.12 -0.54 3.06
CA TRP A 358 2.01 -0.22 3.96
C TRP A 358 1.77 -1.33 4.97
N LYS A 359 1.68 -2.58 4.53
CA LYS A 359 1.52 -3.73 5.42
C LYS A 359 2.71 -3.87 6.38
N GLU A 360 3.94 -3.74 5.94
CA GLU A 360 5.12 -3.98 6.79
C GLU A 360 5.44 -2.82 7.75
N CYS A 361 4.84 -1.65 7.57
CA CYS A 361 4.96 -0.53 8.49
C CYS A 361 3.95 -0.62 9.64
N ASP A 362 4.32 -0.12 10.81
CA ASP A 362 3.46 -0.03 11.99
C ASP A 362 2.56 1.23 11.94
N LEU A 363 3.08 2.31 11.35
CA LEU A 363 2.48 3.64 11.34
C LEU A 363 2.58 4.26 9.95
N VAL A 364 1.51 4.88 9.48
CA VAL A 364 1.50 5.71 8.27
C VAL A 364 1.43 7.17 8.67
N LEU A 365 2.45 7.94 8.28
CA LEU A 365 2.50 9.38 8.50
C LEU A 365 2.26 10.11 7.17
N ALA A 366 1.10 10.73 7.03
CA ALA A 366 0.64 11.29 5.77
C ALA A 366 0.43 12.81 5.84
N LYS A 367 1.13 13.54 4.97
CA LYS A 367 1.02 14.99 4.90
C LYS A 367 0.02 15.43 3.83
N GLY A 368 -0.81 16.43 4.15
CA GLY A 368 -1.63 17.15 3.18
C GLY A 368 -3.14 16.85 3.26
N GLN A 369 -3.94 17.87 2.91
CA GLN A 369 -5.40 17.84 2.98
C GLN A 369 -6.03 16.87 1.96
N ASP A 370 -5.40 16.68 0.80
CA ASP A 370 -5.88 15.73 -0.21
C ASP A 370 -5.88 14.28 0.30
N VAL A 371 -4.94 13.95 1.20
CA VAL A 371 -4.83 12.64 1.83
C VAL A 371 -5.73 12.56 3.08
N HIS A 372 -5.92 13.66 3.81
CA HIS A 372 -6.91 13.77 4.89
C HIS A 372 -8.31 13.30 4.43
N ASN A 373 -8.75 13.80 3.28
CA ASN A 373 -10.07 13.48 2.72
C ASN A 373 -10.24 11.99 2.38
N ARG A 374 -9.15 11.21 2.27
CA ARG A 374 -9.20 9.77 1.98
C ARG A 374 -8.95 8.90 3.20
N LEU A 375 -8.06 9.32 4.09
CA LEU A 375 -7.64 8.53 5.25
C LEU A 375 -8.47 8.81 6.51
N ILE A 376 -9.01 10.02 6.65
CA ILE A 376 -9.74 10.47 7.84
C ILE A 376 -11.24 10.62 7.54
N GLU A 377 -11.61 11.26 6.44
CA GLU A 377 -13.03 11.47 6.08
C GLU A 377 -13.70 10.25 5.39
N SER A 378 -13.04 9.09 5.39
CA SER A 378 -13.64 7.84 4.96
C SER A 378 -14.10 7.04 6.17
N SER A 379 -15.30 6.47 6.12
CA SER A 379 -15.78 5.58 7.18
C SER A 379 -14.95 4.30 7.23
N HIS A 380 -14.41 3.77 6.14
CA HIS A 380 -13.66 2.50 6.17
C HIS A 380 -12.38 2.59 7.00
N ASP A 381 -12.12 1.55 7.80
CA ASP A 381 -10.90 1.48 8.62
C ASP A 381 -9.70 0.98 7.83
N PHE A 382 -8.51 1.30 8.33
CA PHE A 382 -7.24 0.92 7.71
C PHE A 382 -6.54 -0.14 8.54
N THR A 383 -5.69 -0.92 7.88
CA THR A 383 -4.93 -1.98 8.55
C THR A 383 -3.81 -1.45 9.45
N ARG A 384 -3.49 -0.15 9.41
CA ARG A 384 -2.39 0.46 10.17
C ARG A 384 -2.83 1.73 10.88
N ASP A 385 -2.10 2.10 11.91
CA ASP A 385 -2.27 3.39 12.56
C ASP A 385 -1.94 4.51 11.55
N ILE A 386 -2.76 5.55 11.50
CA ILE A 386 -2.57 6.67 10.58
C ILE A 386 -2.45 7.97 11.37
N VAL A 387 -1.42 8.73 11.06
CA VAL A 387 -1.29 10.14 11.45
C VAL A 387 -1.37 10.97 10.19
N ASN A 388 -2.37 11.83 10.10
CA ASN A 388 -2.47 12.81 9.03
C ASN A 388 -2.30 14.23 9.57
N PHE A 389 -1.52 15.05 8.88
CA PHE A 389 -1.32 16.45 9.25
C PHE A 389 -1.30 17.36 8.03
N TYR A 390 -1.90 18.53 8.16
CA TYR A 390 -2.02 19.51 7.09
C TYR A 390 -2.32 20.90 7.64
N ARG A 391 -2.28 21.92 6.77
CA ARG A 391 -2.88 23.22 7.05
C ARG A 391 -4.07 23.45 6.14
N ASP A 392 -5.14 23.99 6.70
CA ASP A 392 -6.33 24.33 5.92
C ASP A 392 -6.15 25.65 5.15
N ALA A 393 -7.21 26.07 4.44
CA ALA A 393 -7.19 27.32 3.67
C ALA A 393 -7.09 28.60 4.54
N SER A 394 -7.40 28.52 5.84
CA SER A 394 -7.21 29.62 6.80
C SER A 394 -5.77 29.68 7.34
N GLY A 395 -4.99 28.63 7.10
CA GLY A 395 -3.63 28.49 7.59
C GLY A 395 -3.54 27.78 8.93
N GLU A 396 -4.65 27.31 9.51
CA GLU A 396 -4.66 26.57 10.78
C GLU A 396 -4.04 25.17 10.61
N PHE A 397 -3.22 24.76 11.58
CA PHE A 397 -2.59 23.45 11.60
C PHE A 397 -3.52 22.39 12.19
N HIS A 398 -3.73 21.31 11.45
CA HIS A 398 -4.55 20.17 11.84
C HIS A 398 -3.70 18.90 11.92
N LEU A 399 -3.92 18.11 12.96
CA LEU A 399 -3.32 16.80 13.17
C LEU A 399 -4.42 15.82 13.60
N HIS A 400 -4.55 14.74 12.85
CA HIS A 400 -5.53 13.69 13.08
C HIS A 400 -4.82 12.35 13.28
N TYR A 401 -5.21 11.65 14.34
CA TYR A 401 -4.79 10.28 14.58
C TYR A 401 -5.98 9.36 14.35
N ARG A 402 -5.77 8.29 13.57
CA ARG A 402 -6.73 7.23 13.34
C ARG A 402 -6.08 5.89 13.74
N PRO A 403 -6.53 5.25 14.82
CA PRO A 403 -5.97 3.98 15.25
C PRO A 403 -6.39 2.84 14.32
N LYS A 404 -5.52 1.84 14.20
CA LYS A 404 -5.86 0.54 13.62
C LYS A 404 -6.95 -0.14 14.47
N PRO A 405 -7.96 -0.81 13.87
CA PRO A 405 -8.92 -1.63 14.61
C PRO A 405 -8.27 -2.81 15.35
N ASP A 406 -8.79 -3.15 16.52
CA ASP A 406 -8.33 -4.30 17.31
C ASP A 406 -8.56 -5.64 16.61
N SER A 407 -9.54 -5.72 15.71
CA SER A 407 -9.83 -6.90 14.90
C SER A 407 -8.72 -7.24 13.89
N VAL A 408 -7.90 -6.26 13.51
CA VAL A 408 -6.81 -6.49 12.54
C VAL A 408 -5.59 -7.04 13.27
N VAL A 409 -5.41 -8.35 13.24
CA VAL A 409 -4.21 -9.01 13.74
C VAL A 409 -3.04 -8.75 12.79
N SER A 410 -1.90 -8.33 13.35
CA SER A 410 -0.65 -8.22 12.59
C SER A 410 0.31 -9.28 13.10
N PHE A 411 0.69 -10.20 12.22
CA PHE A 411 1.67 -11.23 12.53
C PHE A 411 3.07 -10.64 12.36
N SER A 412 3.84 -10.60 13.45
CA SER A 412 5.21 -10.11 13.38
C SER A 412 6.10 -11.06 12.59
N GLU A 413 7.13 -10.52 11.94
CA GLU A 413 8.17 -11.32 11.27
C GLU A 413 8.78 -12.35 12.20
N GLN A 414 9.04 -11.98 13.46
CA GLN A 414 9.60 -12.87 14.48
C GLN A 414 8.66 -14.04 14.79
N TYR A 415 7.35 -13.79 14.88
CA TYR A 415 6.35 -14.83 15.11
C TYR A 415 6.32 -15.83 13.95
N ILE A 416 6.25 -15.34 12.71
CA ILE A 416 6.22 -16.20 11.52
C ILE A 416 7.54 -16.97 11.38
N ALA A 417 8.67 -16.32 11.64
CA ALA A 417 9.99 -16.94 11.61
C ALA A 417 10.14 -18.02 12.68
N ALA A 418 9.60 -17.81 13.88
CA ALA A 418 9.61 -18.79 14.97
C ALA A 418 8.76 -20.02 14.63
N LYS A 419 7.56 -19.83 14.06
CA LYS A 419 6.75 -20.94 13.53
C LYS A 419 7.49 -21.77 12.49
N ALA A 420 8.17 -21.10 11.55
CA ALA A 420 9.01 -21.80 10.58
C ALA A 420 10.13 -22.59 11.27
N ASP A 421 10.79 -22.03 12.28
CA ASP A 421 11.85 -22.72 13.03
C ASP A 421 11.34 -23.92 13.83
N GLU A 422 10.13 -23.86 14.39
CA GLU A 422 9.45 -24.98 15.03
C GLU A 422 9.23 -26.13 14.05
N ILE A 423 8.66 -25.84 12.86
CA ILE A 423 8.44 -26.85 11.82
C ILE A 423 9.78 -27.46 11.37
N ILE A 424 10.81 -26.64 11.18
CA ILE A 424 12.16 -27.10 10.82
C ILE A 424 12.75 -28.01 11.92
N ALA A 425 12.52 -27.70 13.20
CA ALA A 425 12.95 -28.53 14.30
C ALA A 425 12.26 -29.90 14.29
N GLU A 426 10.94 -29.93 14.04
CA GLU A 426 10.19 -31.19 13.90
C GLU A 426 10.71 -32.04 12.72
N MET A 427 10.96 -31.41 11.57
CA MET A 427 11.53 -32.10 10.41
C MET A 427 12.91 -32.70 10.71
N ARG A 428 13.76 -31.96 11.44
CA ARG A 428 15.08 -32.45 11.87
C ARG A 428 14.95 -33.66 12.78
N VAL A 429 14.02 -33.63 13.73
CA VAL A 429 13.75 -34.77 14.62
C VAL A 429 13.25 -35.97 13.82
N ALA A 430 12.29 -35.77 12.92
CA ALA A 430 11.77 -36.84 12.06
C ALA A 430 12.88 -37.50 11.23
N ARG A 431 13.76 -36.70 10.63
CA ARG A 431 14.91 -37.19 9.86
C ARG A 431 15.90 -37.97 10.74
N SER A 432 16.14 -37.52 11.98
CA SER A 432 17.01 -38.23 12.94
C SER A 432 16.44 -39.58 13.37
N LEU A 433 15.12 -39.74 13.34
CA LEU A 433 14.41 -41.00 13.59
C LEU A 433 14.33 -41.90 12.34
N GLY A 434 15.00 -41.52 11.24
CA GLY A 434 14.99 -42.27 9.98
C GLY A 434 13.70 -42.15 9.17
N LYS A 435 12.81 -41.21 9.53
CA LYS A 435 11.57 -41.00 8.78
C LYS A 435 11.83 -40.24 7.48
N THR A 436 11.07 -40.56 6.45
CA THR A 436 11.02 -39.78 5.20
C THR A 436 10.18 -38.53 5.43
N VAL A 437 10.78 -37.35 5.28
CA VAL A 437 10.07 -36.07 5.40
C VAL A 437 9.45 -35.70 4.05
N MET A 438 8.13 -35.58 4.03
CA MET A 438 7.35 -35.22 2.84
C MET A 438 6.67 -33.86 3.02
N PHE A 439 6.84 -32.95 2.06
CA PHE A 439 6.09 -31.71 1.96
C PHE A 439 4.96 -31.87 0.95
N TYR A 440 3.71 -31.62 1.37
CA TYR A 440 2.53 -31.77 0.50
C TYR A 440 2.00 -30.40 0.04
N SER A 441 2.33 -30.02 -1.20
CA SER A 441 1.85 -28.79 -1.86
C SER A 441 0.49 -29.00 -2.50
N GLY A 442 -0.53 -28.27 -2.06
CA GLY A 442 -1.89 -28.38 -2.61
C GLY A 442 -2.55 -27.03 -2.88
N ILE A 443 -3.63 -27.05 -3.66
CA ILE A 443 -4.40 -25.84 -3.96
C ILE A 443 -5.02 -25.32 -2.66
N ILE A 444 -4.61 -24.15 -2.19
CA ILE A 444 -5.23 -23.44 -1.06
C ILE A 444 -5.60 -22.03 -1.51
N GLY A 445 -6.89 -21.70 -1.39
CA GLY A 445 -7.48 -20.41 -1.76
C GLY A 445 -7.45 -20.07 -3.26
N SER A 446 -6.87 -20.92 -4.13
CA SER A 446 -6.83 -20.63 -5.58
C SER A 446 -8.10 -20.86 -6.35
N VAL A 447 -9.10 -21.42 -5.67
CA VAL A 447 -10.46 -21.52 -6.18
C VAL A 447 -11.32 -20.52 -5.40
N PRO A 448 -11.87 -19.48 -6.05
CA PRO A 448 -12.66 -18.45 -5.38
C PRO A 448 -13.79 -19.03 -4.52
N GLY A 449 -13.89 -18.58 -3.27
CA GLY A 449 -14.93 -19.02 -2.31
C GLY A 449 -14.84 -20.50 -1.90
N GLN A 450 -13.68 -21.15 -2.08
CA GLN A 450 -13.50 -22.58 -1.79
C GLN A 450 -12.33 -22.87 -0.83
N THR A 451 -11.83 -21.88 -0.08
CA THR A 451 -10.69 -22.06 0.84
C THR A 451 -10.96 -23.14 1.89
N GLN A 452 -12.15 -23.18 2.48
CA GLN A 452 -12.49 -24.22 3.45
C GLN A 452 -12.53 -25.62 2.83
N ALA A 453 -13.13 -25.74 1.63
CA ALA A 453 -13.15 -26.99 0.88
C ALA A 453 -11.74 -27.43 0.49
N ALA A 454 -10.86 -26.49 0.14
CA ALA A 454 -9.47 -26.74 -0.19
C ALA A 454 -8.69 -27.33 1.01
N ILE A 455 -8.85 -26.74 2.19
CA ILE A 455 -8.26 -27.24 3.44
C ILE A 455 -8.81 -28.63 3.78
N GLU A 456 -10.12 -28.86 3.62
CA GLU A 456 -10.77 -30.15 3.87
C GLU A 456 -10.22 -31.24 2.92
N VAL A 457 -10.08 -30.92 1.62
CA VAL A 457 -9.52 -31.82 0.59
C VAL A 457 -8.08 -32.20 0.93
N ILE A 458 -7.20 -31.23 1.19
CA ILE A 458 -5.79 -31.49 1.49
C ILE A 458 -5.65 -32.29 2.79
N THR A 459 -6.36 -31.90 3.84
CA THR A 459 -6.28 -32.56 5.14
C THR A 459 -6.75 -34.01 5.06
N THR A 460 -7.83 -34.27 4.30
CA THR A 460 -8.33 -35.63 4.07
C THR A 460 -7.31 -36.48 3.32
N PHE A 461 -6.67 -35.94 2.29
CA PHE A 461 -5.64 -36.68 1.55
C PHE A 461 -4.40 -36.96 2.38
N VAL A 462 -3.91 -35.97 3.14
CA VAL A 462 -2.73 -36.17 3.99
C VAL A 462 -3.02 -37.20 5.07
N ALA A 463 -4.21 -37.21 5.67
CA ALA A 463 -4.63 -38.26 6.60
C ALA A 463 -4.61 -39.65 5.95
N HIS A 464 -5.09 -39.76 4.70
CA HIS A 464 -5.00 -40.98 3.93
C HIS A 464 -3.55 -41.42 3.69
N LEU A 465 -2.65 -40.51 3.28
CA LEU A 465 -1.23 -40.81 3.09
C LEU A 465 -0.56 -41.26 4.38
N ARG A 466 -0.83 -40.58 5.50
CA ARG A 466 -0.33 -40.95 6.83
C ARG A 466 -0.80 -42.36 7.24
N SER A 467 -1.96 -42.83 6.77
CA SER A 467 -2.45 -44.20 7.03
C SER A 467 -1.77 -45.28 6.17
N GLN A 468 -1.26 -44.91 4.99
CA GLN A 468 -0.71 -45.85 4.00
C GLN A 468 0.82 -45.94 4.06
N LEU A 469 1.49 -44.84 4.38
CA LEU A 469 2.95 -44.75 4.38
C LEU A 469 3.50 -44.98 5.78
N ALA A 470 4.21 -46.10 5.96
CA ALA A 470 5.02 -46.33 7.14
C ALA A 470 6.24 -45.39 7.15
N ASP A 471 6.65 -44.95 8.34
CA ASP A 471 7.86 -44.15 8.55
C ASP A 471 7.96 -42.85 7.72
N ALA A 472 6.82 -42.25 7.38
CA ALA A 472 6.74 -40.95 6.75
C ALA A 472 6.29 -39.86 7.75
N TYR A 473 6.93 -38.70 7.70
CA TYR A 473 6.48 -37.48 8.36
C TYR A 473 6.01 -36.50 7.29
N ILE A 474 4.70 -36.26 7.22
CA ILE A 474 4.07 -35.46 6.16
C ILE A 474 3.64 -34.12 6.71
N ILE A 475 4.21 -33.06 6.15
CA ILE A 475 3.86 -31.66 6.43
C ILE A 475 2.62 -31.33 5.59
N ASN A 476 1.56 -30.93 6.28
CA ASN A 476 0.31 -30.46 5.68
C ASN A 476 0.24 -28.94 5.83
N PRO A 477 0.39 -28.15 4.75
CA PRO A 477 0.30 -26.70 4.84
C PRO A 477 -1.03 -26.19 5.40
N GLY A 478 -2.12 -26.96 5.21
CA GLY A 478 -3.44 -26.64 5.75
C GLY A 478 -3.53 -26.69 7.28
N GLU A 479 -2.62 -27.42 7.97
CA GLU A 479 -2.57 -27.51 9.43
C GLU A 479 -1.97 -26.26 10.09
N HIS A 480 -1.25 -25.43 9.33
CA HIS A 480 -0.54 -24.25 9.84
C HIS A 480 -1.16 -22.93 9.38
N PHE A 481 -2.34 -22.98 8.78
CA PHE A 481 -3.12 -21.79 8.43
C PHE A 481 -3.79 -21.21 9.68
N GLU A 482 -3.55 -19.93 9.97
CA GLU A 482 -4.24 -19.19 11.04
C GLU A 482 -5.08 -18.09 10.41
N GLU A 483 -6.27 -17.90 10.95
CA GLU A 483 -7.15 -16.82 10.53
C GLU A 483 -6.43 -15.47 10.70
N GLY A 484 -6.42 -14.68 9.62
CA GLY A 484 -5.69 -13.41 9.53
C GLY A 484 -4.30 -13.49 8.91
N MET A 485 -3.68 -14.66 8.74
CA MET A 485 -2.46 -14.79 7.94
C MET A 485 -2.81 -14.69 6.46
N ASP A 486 -2.09 -13.83 5.72
CA ASP A 486 -2.28 -13.75 4.28
C ASP A 486 -1.29 -14.61 3.50
N ALA A 487 -1.47 -14.64 2.18
CA ALA A 487 -0.63 -15.41 1.28
C ALA A 487 0.86 -15.01 1.34
N ASP A 488 1.19 -13.73 1.57
CA ASP A 488 2.57 -13.28 1.68
C ASP A 488 3.20 -13.76 3.01
N ASP A 489 2.44 -13.79 4.10
CA ASP A 489 2.88 -14.33 5.40
C ASP A 489 3.16 -15.83 5.33
N LEU A 490 2.25 -16.58 4.71
CA LEU A 490 2.41 -18.03 4.52
C LEU A 490 3.58 -18.33 3.58
N MET A 491 3.70 -17.62 2.46
CA MET A 491 4.82 -17.82 1.54
C MET A 491 6.16 -17.49 2.19
N PHE A 492 6.23 -16.44 3.03
CA PHE A 492 7.42 -16.11 3.81
C PHE A 492 7.81 -17.26 4.76
N MET A 493 6.84 -17.81 5.50
CA MET A 493 7.06 -18.95 6.39
C MET A 493 7.53 -20.19 5.62
N TRP A 494 6.79 -20.55 4.57
CA TRP A 494 7.01 -21.77 3.82
C TRP A 494 8.32 -21.75 3.05
N GLU A 495 8.72 -20.62 2.47
CA GLU A 495 10.02 -20.53 1.79
C GLU A 495 11.18 -20.84 2.76
N LYS A 496 11.11 -20.37 4.02
CA LYS A 496 12.11 -20.69 5.05
C LYS A 496 12.12 -22.19 5.38
N VAL A 497 10.95 -22.80 5.56
CA VAL A 497 10.82 -24.25 5.84
C VAL A 497 11.32 -25.09 4.65
N GLN A 498 10.92 -24.72 3.44
CA GLN A 498 11.19 -25.43 2.20
C GLN A 498 12.67 -25.41 1.82
N ARG A 499 13.36 -24.29 2.08
CA ARG A 499 14.80 -24.13 1.84
C ARG A 499 15.68 -24.71 2.96
N SER A 500 15.09 -25.33 3.99
CA SER A 500 15.85 -25.88 5.13
C SER A 500 16.70 -27.11 4.82
N GLY A 501 16.48 -27.77 3.66
CA GLY A 501 17.23 -28.96 3.24
C GLY A 501 16.82 -30.27 3.93
N TYR A 502 15.72 -30.28 4.70
CA TYR A 502 15.23 -31.47 5.40
C TYR A 502 14.14 -32.26 4.65
N ILE A 503 13.63 -31.75 3.52
CA ILE A 503 12.60 -32.43 2.72
C ILE A 503 13.24 -33.54 1.88
N ASN A 504 12.68 -34.76 1.95
CA ASN A 504 13.07 -35.87 1.07
C ASN A 504 12.15 -35.99 -0.15
N VAL A 505 10.86 -35.75 0.06
CA VAL A 505 9.84 -35.85 -0.99
C VAL A 505 9.02 -34.57 -1.01
N TRP A 506 8.99 -33.90 -2.15
CA TRP A 506 8.09 -32.79 -2.41
C TRP A 506 6.96 -33.28 -3.30
N ARG A 507 5.75 -33.40 -2.75
CA ARG A 507 4.58 -33.88 -3.48
C ARG A 507 3.65 -32.72 -3.81
N PHE A 508 3.41 -32.50 -5.09
CA PHE A 508 2.38 -31.61 -5.60
C PHE A 508 1.07 -32.37 -5.80
N GLN A 509 -0.03 -31.80 -5.30
CA GLN A 509 -1.38 -32.32 -5.41
C GLN A 509 -1.76 -32.58 -6.87
N THR A 510 -2.21 -33.79 -7.16
CA THR A 510 -2.70 -34.19 -8.47
C THR A 510 -4.23 -34.15 -8.52
N TYR A 511 -4.82 -34.22 -9.73
CA TYR A 511 -6.27 -34.37 -9.87
C TYR A 511 -6.77 -35.65 -9.19
N PHE A 512 -5.97 -36.73 -9.21
CA PHE A 512 -6.29 -37.99 -8.54
C PHE A 512 -6.33 -37.83 -7.02
N ASP A 513 -5.41 -37.04 -6.46
CA ASP A 513 -5.40 -36.74 -5.02
C ASP A 513 -6.71 -36.04 -4.62
N ILE A 514 -7.19 -35.10 -5.44
CA ILE A 514 -8.45 -34.37 -5.22
C ILE A 514 -9.65 -35.30 -5.34
N GLU A 515 -9.74 -36.08 -6.41
CA GLU A 515 -10.82 -37.06 -6.61
C GLU A 515 -10.90 -38.06 -5.46
N LYS A 516 -9.75 -38.58 -5.03
CA LYS A 516 -9.67 -39.52 -3.91
C LYS A 516 -10.09 -38.87 -2.59
N SER A 517 -9.75 -37.60 -2.38
CA SER A 517 -10.18 -36.86 -1.20
C SER A 517 -11.70 -36.73 -1.13
N PHE A 518 -12.35 -36.36 -2.25
CA PHE A 518 -13.81 -36.29 -2.32
C PHE A 518 -14.48 -37.65 -2.10
N GLU A 519 -13.90 -38.72 -2.67
CA GLU A 519 -14.35 -40.10 -2.42
C GLU A 519 -14.28 -40.44 -0.92
N LEU A 520 -13.16 -40.16 -0.25
CA LEU A 520 -12.97 -40.40 1.19
C LEU A 520 -13.91 -39.57 2.07
N MET A 521 -14.29 -38.36 1.61
CA MET A 521 -15.30 -37.52 2.25
C MET A 521 -16.75 -37.97 1.96
N GLY A 522 -16.95 -38.99 1.12
CA GLY A 522 -18.28 -39.45 0.71
C GLY A 522 -19.04 -38.45 -0.18
N ARG A 523 -18.33 -37.56 -0.89
CA ARG A 523 -18.90 -36.50 -1.74
C ARG A 523 -18.50 -36.70 -3.19
N LYS A 524 -19.32 -36.22 -4.12
CA LYS A 524 -18.91 -36.11 -5.54
C LYS A 524 -18.03 -34.88 -5.74
N VAL A 525 -17.07 -34.95 -6.65
CA VAL A 525 -16.22 -33.82 -7.02
C VAL A 525 -17.10 -32.72 -7.63
N PRO A 526 -17.14 -31.52 -7.04
CA PRO A 526 -17.90 -30.40 -7.60
C PRO A 526 -17.31 -29.95 -8.95
N PRO A 527 -18.12 -29.42 -9.88
CA PRO A 527 -17.63 -28.96 -11.20
C PRO A 527 -16.47 -27.96 -11.12
N VAL A 528 -16.42 -27.14 -10.07
CA VAL A 528 -15.35 -26.16 -9.85
C VAL A 528 -14.00 -26.80 -9.52
N TRP A 529 -13.96 -28.07 -9.11
CA TRP A 529 -12.75 -28.83 -8.76
C TRP A 529 -12.35 -29.85 -9.84
N THR A 530 -13.26 -30.18 -10.77
CA THR A 530 -13.02 -31.20 -11.79
C THR A 530 -11.82 -30.87 -12.67
N GLY A 531 -10.88 -31.83 -12.75
CA GLY A 531 -9.68 -31.71 -13.59
C GLY A 531 -8.63 -30.70 -13.10
N LYS A 532 -8.83 -30.10 -11.92
CA LYS A 532 -7.83 -29.23 -11.30
C LYS A 532 -6.75 -30.05 -10.60
N ASP A 533 -5.57 -29.47 -10.48
CA ASP A 533 -4.42 -29.98 -9.74
C ASP A 533 -3.57 -28.79 -9.24
N ALA A 534 -2.44 -29.06 -8.60
CA ALA A 534 -1.56 -28.01 -8.08
C ALA A 534 -1.13 -26.96 -9.12
N THR A 535 -1.19 -27.22 -10.43
CA THR A 535 -0.87 -26.23 -11.47
C THR A 535 -1.89 -25.10 -11.56
N TYR A 536 -3.04 -25.24 -10.89
CA TYR A 536 -4.06 -24.20 -10.74
C TYR A 536 -3.86 -23.34 -9.48
N SER A 537 -2.71 -23.46 -8.82
CA SER A 537 -2.35 -22.64 -7.68
C SER A 537 -1.06 -21.86 -7.94
N THR A 538 -1.15 -20.54 -7.80
CA THR A 538 0.00 -19.64 -7.88
C THR A 538 1.03 -19.91 -6.78
N GLY A 539 0.56 -20.30 -5.58
CA GLY A 539 1.40 -20.75 -4.47
C GLY A 539 2.24 -21.96 -4.89
N CYS A 540 1.59 -23.00 -5.41
CA CYS A 540 2.28 -24.19 -5.90
C CYS A 540 3.25 -23.89 -7.07
N THR A 541 2.99 -22.88 -7.91
CA THR A 541 3.94 -22.45 -8.96
C THR A 541 5.22 -21.86 -8.36
N LYS A 542 5.14 -21.04 -7.30
CA LYS A 542 6.33 -20.57 -6.58
C LYS A 542 7.06 -21.71 -5.88
N GLU A 543 6.31 -22.58 -5.22
CA GLU A 543 6.85 -23.77 -4.56
C GLU A 543 7.58 -24.69 -5.55
N MET A 544 7.08 -24.83 -6.78
CA MET A 544 7.77 -25.59 -7.83
C MET A 544 9.12 -24.95 -8.21
N HIS A 545 9.20 -23.61 -8.31
CA HIS A 545 10.49 -22.93 -8.51
C HIS A 545 11.46 -23.20 -7.36
N ILE A 546 10.98 -23.12 -6.11
CA ILE A 546 11.79 -23.39 -4.91
C ILE A 546 12.24 -24.85 -4.89
N ALA A 547 11.35 -25.80 -5.18
CA ALA A 547 11.66 -27.23 -5.20
C ALA A 547 12.75 -27.56 -6.21
N LEU A 548 12.66 -27.03 -7.43
CA LEU A 548 13.69 -27.20 -8.46
C LEU A 548 15.03 -26.57 -8.05
N ASP A 549 14.99 -25.42 -7.37
CA ASP A 549 16.19 -24.75 -6.88
C ASP A 549 16.87 -25.53 -5.75
N VAL A 550 16.09 -26.01 -4.77
CA VAL A 550 16.57 -26.85 -3.67
C VAL A 550 17.14 -28.16 -4.22
N GLN A 551 16.50 -28.80 -5.21
CA GLN A 551 16.97 -30.04 -5.82
C GLN A 551 18.37 -29.90 -6.46
N LYS A 552 18.76 -28.72 -6.95
CA LYS A 552 20.13 -28.49 -7.44
C LYS A 552 21.19 -28.66 -6.35
N THR A 553 20.84 -28.29 -5.12
CA THR A 553 21.73 -28.40 -3.94
C THR A 553 21.57 -29.72 -3.20
N HIS A 554 20.40 -30.36 -3.31
CA HIS A 554 20.04 -31.64 -2.69
C HIS A 554 19.49 -32.61 -3.76
N PRO A 555 20.34 -33.25 -4.56
CA PRO A 555 19.93 -34.08 -5.70
C PRO A 555 19.07 -35.30 -5.31
N GLU A 556 19.11 -35.71 -4.03
CA GLU A 556 18.29 -36.78 -3.48
C GLU A 556 16.82 -36.42 -3.27
N LEU A 557 16.48 -35.12 -3.34
CA LEU A 557 15.09 -34.64 -3.25
C LEU A 557 14.26 -35.19 -4.42
N GLN A 558 13.18 -35.90 -4.10
CA GLN A 558 12.21 -36.36 -5.08
C GLN A 558 11.06 -35.37 -5.23
N ILE A 559 10.81 -34.90 -6.44
CA ILE A 559 9.65 -34.07 -6.78
C ILE A 559 8.60 -34.96 -7.46
N ILE A 560 7.40 -35.04 -6.88
CA ILE A 560 6.30 -35.89 -7.35
C ILE A 560 5.10 -35.00 -7.67
N GLY A 561 4.47 -35.18 -8.84
CA GLY A 561 3.24 -34.47 -9.20
C GLY A 561 3.19 -34.12 -10.69
N PRO A 562 2.44 -33.08 -11.07
CA PRO A 562 2.39 -32.61 -12.45
C PRO A 562 3.77 -32.18 -12.96
N ASN A 563 4.00 -32.25 -14.27
CA ASN A 563 5.26 -31.83 -14.88
C ASN A 563 5.51 -30.33 -14.60
N PRO A 564 6.74 -29.92 -14.17
CA PRO A 564 7.09 -28.53 -13.91
C PRO A 564 6.69 -27.55 -15.03
N GLU A 565 6.81 -27.94 -16.30
CA GLU A 565 6.41 -27.08 -17.43
C GLU A 565 4.94 -26.65 -17.36
N LYS A 566 4.05 -27.46 -16.75
CA LYS A 566 2.64 -27.10 -16.61
C LYS A 566 2.41 -25.97 -15.60
N PHE A 567 3.27 -25.84 -14.60
CA PHE A 567 3.22 -24.74 -13.62
C PHE A 567 3.65 -23.41 -14.26
N PHE A 568 4.66 -23.46 -15.14
CA PHE A 568 5.25 -22.26 -15.75
C PHE A 568 4.51 -21.73 -16.98
N ARG A 569 3.43 -22.38 -17.40
CA ARG A 569 2.55 -21.88 -18.48
C ARG A 569 1.74 -20.66 -18.07
N ARG A 570 1.63 -20.38 -16.76
CA ARG A 570 0.83 -19.29 -16.19
C ARG A 570 1.78 -18.26 -15.58
N ARG A 571 1.59 -16.98 -15.92
CA ARG A 571 2.46 -15.86 -15.47
C ARG A 571 2.35 -15.63 -13.96
N GLU A 572 3.37 -14.96 -13.43
CA GLU A 572 3.60 -14.70 -12.01
C GLU A 572 2.46 -14.01 -11.26
N TYR A 573 2.56 -14.15 -9.94
CA TYR A 573 1.74 -13.62 -8.86
C TYR A 573 1.21 -12.18 -9.06
N GLY A 574 -0.12 -12.03 -9.04
CA GLY A 574 -0.74 -10.79 -8.57
C GLY A 574 -0.69 -10.77 -7.03
N VAL A 575 -0.33 -9.63 -6.44
CA VAL A 575 -0.18 -9.52 -4.99
C VAL A 575 -1.44 -9.83 -4.22
N GLY A 576 -1.34 -10.29 -2.96
CA GLY A 576 -2.47 -10.58 -2.09
C GLY A 576 -3.44 -11.67 -2.56
N LYS A 577 -3.20 -12.33 -3.70
CA LYS A 577 -4.15 -13.29 -4.25
C LYS A 577 -3.91 -14.71 -3.79
N PHE A 578 -4.99 -15.37 -3.40
CA PHE A 578 -4.98 -16.83 -3.37
C PHE A 578 -5.36 -17.43 -4.73
N CYS A 579 -6.07 -16.72 -5.62
CA CYS A 579 -6.66 -17.24 -6.87
C CYS A 579 -6.13 -16.67 -8.20
N ASP A 580 -6.06 -17.57 -9.20
CA ASP A 580 -5.82 -17.26 -10.62
C ASP A 580 -7.06 -16.59 -11.21
N VAL A 581 -6.94 -15.34 -11.65
CA VAL A 581 -7.79 -14.83 -12.74
C VAL A 581 -6.87 -14.63 -13.93
N ALA A 582 -7.22 -15.27 -15.06
CA ALA A 582 -6.47 -15.16 -16.30
C ALA A 582 -6.25 -13.68 -16.65
N ILE A 583 -4.99 -13.25 -16.65
CA ILE A 583 -4.57 -12.04 -17.33
C ILE A 583 -4.47 -12.45 -18.80
N ASP A 584 -5.56 -12.29 -19.54
CA ASP A 584 -5.49 -12.33 -21.00
C ASP A 584 -4.67 -11.11 -21.44
N SER A 585 -3.37 -11.32 -21.67
CA SER A 585 -2.56 -10.37 -22.43
C SER A 585 -3.04 -10.39 -23.88
N CYS A 586 -4.09 -9.63 -24.17
CA CYS A 586 -4.39 -9.21 -25.54
C CYS A 586 -3.37 -8.14 -25.94
N GLY A 587 -2.78 -8.33 -27.12
CA GLY A 587 -1.58 -7.64 -27.60
C GLY A 587 -1.74 -6.17 -27.95
#